data_AF-A0A165F3W3-F1
#
_entry.id   AF-A0A165F3W3-F1
#
_cell.length_a   1.000
_cell.length_b   1.000
_cell.length_c   1.000
_cell.angle_alpha   90.00
_cell.angle_beta   90.00
_cell.angle_gamma   90.00
#
_symmetry.space_group_name_H-M   'P 1'
#
loop_
_entity.id
_entity.type
_entity.pdbx_description
1 polymer ?
#
loop_
_entity_poly.entity_id
_entity_poly.type
_entity_poly.pdbx_seq_one_letter_code
_entity_poly.pdbx_strand_id
1 'polypeptide(L)'
;MRELLLAKRLASPDLRGFPNQWLSADIVSSIIDNAADESLYADSVAQGTVMYQSDVLRVYAADWRFQLVAKIARAHERGQLANDDHFGNDMSDTVAILRLLVEQNKGRPIRIADVRGWYALGRRLTDEELEHAEAAYEAVHGEHALAGESEEKETAD
;
A
#
# COMPACT_ATOMS: atom_id res chain seq x y z
N MET A 1 -23.51 1.10 -8.67
CA MET A 1 -23.74 0.08 -7.61
C MET A 1 -24.34 -1.23 -8.11
N ARG A 2 -25.52 -1.21 -8.75
CA ARG A 2 -26.25 -2.43 -9.17
C ARG A 2 -25.48 -3.29 -10.19
N GLU A 3 -24.82 -2.66 -11.16
CA GLU A 3 -23.98 -3.35 -12.16
C GLU A 3 -22.72 -3.96 -11.55
N LEU A 4 -22.14 -3.30 -10.55
CA LEU A 4 -20.96 -3.77 -9.85
C LEU A 4 -21.27 -4.99 -8.96
N LEU A 5 -22.43 -4.97 -8.30
CA LEU A 5 -22.96 -6.12 -7.57
C LEU A 5 -23.28 -7.29 -8.51
N LEU A 6 -23.77 -7.02 -9.71
CA LEU A 6 -24.00 -8.03 -10.74
C LEU A 6 -22.68 -8.63 -11.25
N ALA A 7 -21.68 -7.80 -11.55
CA ALA A 7 -20.34 -8.24 -11.95
C ALA A 7 -19.67 -9.10 -10.87
N LYS A 8 -19.77 -8.69 -9.59
CA LYS A 8 -19.32 -9.49 -8.44
C LYS A 8 -19.99 -10.87 -8.42
N ARG A 9 -21.30 -10.92 -8.61
CA ARG A 9 -22.06 -12.17 -8.61
C ARG A 9 -21.67 -13.10 -9.77
N LEU A 10 -21.39 -12.53 -10.94
CA LEU A 10 -20.95 -13.28 -12.13
C LEU A 10 -19.51 -13.80 -12.01
N ALA A 11 -18.61 -13.05 -11.39
CA ALA A 11 -17.21 -13.48 -11.19
C ALA A 11 -17.00 -14.39 -9.97
N SER A 12 -17.94 -14.40 -9.02
CA SER A 12 -17.86 -15.17 -7.77
C SER A 12 -17.51 -16.68 -7.92
N PRO A 13 -17.93 -17.41 -8.98
CA PRO A 13 -17.54 -18.81 -9.18
C PRO A 13 -16.03 -19.04 -9.41
N ASP A 14 -15.34 -18.04 -9.94
CA ASP A 14 -13.91 -18.08 -10.27
C ASP A 14 -13.03 -17.50 -9.15
N LEU A 15 -13.65 -16.84 -8.15
CA LEU A 15 -13.00 -16.29 -6.96
C LEU A 15 -12.93 -17.30 -5.80
N ARG A 16 -12.96 -18.60 -6.09
CA ARG A 16 -12.84 -19.66 -5.09
C ARG A 16 -11.53 -19.52 -4.30
N GLY A 17 -11.62 -19.07 -3.05
CA GLY A 17 -10.48 -18.81 -2.16
C GLY A 17 -10.42 -17.38 -1.61
N PHE A 18 -11.18 -16.44 -2.19
CA PHE A 18 -11.25 -15.07 -1.70
C PHE A 18 -12.53 -14.83 -0.86
N PRO A 19 -12.44 -14.19 0.32
CA PRO A 19 -13.60 -13.97 1.18
C PRO A 19 -14.63 -13.05 0.51
N ASN A 20 -15.91 -13.13 0.90
CA ASN A 20 -16.99 -12.30 0.32
C ASN A 20 -16.74 -10.79 0.44
N GLN A 21 -15.92 -10.37 1.40
CA GLN A 21 -15.46 -8.99 1.60
C GLN A 21 -14.28 -8.58 0.71
N TRP A 22 -13.72 -9.48 -0.11
CA TRP A 22 -12.57 -9.21 -0.98
C TRP A 22 -12.92 -8.26 -2.13
N LEU A 23 -14.10 -8.43 -2.73
CA LEU A 23 -14.75 -7.38 -3.50
C LEU A 23 -15.50 -6.48 -2.53
N SER A 24 -14.77 -5.53 -1.93
CA SER A 24 -15.36 -4.43 -1.17
C SER A 24 -16.14 -3.52 -2.11
N ALA A 25 -17.38 -3.91 -2.43
CA ALA A 25 -18.35 -3.01 -3.06
C ALA A 25 -18.52 -1.72 -2.21
N ASP A 26 -18.21 -1.80 -0.91
CA ASP A 26 -18.19 -0.66 0.01
C ASP A 26 -16.97 0.26 -0.22
N ILE A 27 -15.79 -0.27 -0.55
CA ILE A 27 -14.63 0.54 -0.98
C ILE A 27 -14.93 1.21 -2.32
N VAL A 28 -15.64 0.55 -3.23
CA VAL A 28 -16.07 1.20 -4.48
C VAL A 28 -17.06 2.33 -4.21
N SER A 29 -17.92 2.24 -3.19
CA SER A 29 -18.74 3.40 -2.77
C SER A 29 -17.90 4.52 -2.13
N SER A 30 -16.88 4.19 -1.32
CA SER A 30 -16.03 5.22 -0.71
C SER A 30 -15.08 5.88 -1.71
N ILE A 31 -14.61 5.13 -2.72
CA ILE A 31 -13.74 5.65 -3.80
C ILE A 31 -14.54 6.51 -4.80
N ILE A 32 -15.79 6.13 -5.12
CA ILE A 32 -16.62 6.88 -6.06
C ILE A 32 -17.18 8.17 -5.45
N ASP A 33 -17.44 8.21 -4.13
CA ASP A 33 -18.00 9.39 -3.46
C ASP A 33 -16.93 10.32 -2.81
N ASN A 34 -15.64 9.99 -2.91
CA ASN A 34 -14.57 10.74 -2.26
C ASN A 34 -13.46 11.13 -3.26
N ALA A 35 -13.39 12.41 -3.62
CA ALA A 35 -12.41 12.94 -4.59
C ALA A 35 -10.94 12.68 -4.20
N ALA A 36 -10.66 12.38 -2.93
CA ALA A 36 -9.33 11.99 -2.46
C ALA A 36 -8.88 10.59 -2.97
N ASP A 37 -9.83 9.77 -3.43
CA ASP A 37 -9.60 8.38 -3.84
C ASP A 37 -9.69 8.17 -5.37
N GLU A 38 -10.08 9.19 -6.14
CA GLU A 38 -10.08 9.11 -7.61
C GLU A 38 -8.67 8.83 -8.17
N SER A 39 -7.64 9.42 -7.56
CA SER A 39 -6.25 9.16 -7.97
C SER A 39 -5.82 7.74 -7.67
N LEU A 40 -6.30 7.12 -6.59
CA LEU A 40 -5.93 5.74 -6.24
C LEU A 40 -6.32 4.76 -7.33
N TYR A 41 -7.54 4.87 -7.88
CA TYR A 41 -7.96 4.01 -8.97
C TYR A 41 -7.10 4.23 -10.23
N ALA A 42 -6.90 5.50 -10.63
CA ALA A 42 -6.09 5.83 -11.80
C ALA A 42 -4.62 5.36 -11.66
N ASP A 43 -4.03 5.56 -10.48
CA ASP A 43 -2.68 5.12 -10.14
C ASP A 43 -2.57 3.59 -10.15
N SER A 44 -3.56 2.88 -9.60
CA SER A 44 -3.61 1.41 -9.60
C SER A 44 -3.69 0.84 -11.02
N VAL A 45 -4.46 1.49 -11.90
CA VAL A 45 -4.53 1.13 -13.32
C VAL A 45 -3.21 1.43 -14.02
N ALA A 46 -2.59 2.59 -13.75
CA ALA A 46 -1.31 2.98 -14.33
C ALA A 46 -0.16 2.05 -13.89
N GLN A 47 -0.18 1.58 -12.65
CA GLN A 47 0.73 0.55 -12.13
C GLN A 47 0.60 -0.78 -12.89
N GLY A 48 -0.60 -1.14 -13.34
CA GLY A 48 -0.83 -2.25 -14.27
C GLY A 48 -0.77 -3.66 -13.66
N THR A 49 -0.62 -3.79 -12.33
CA THR A 49 -0.63 -5.10 -11.66
C THR A 49 -2.06 -5.67 -11.62
N VAL A 50 -2.34 -6.67 -12.46
CA VAL A 50 -3.65 -7.35 -12.51
C VAL A 50 -3.64 -8.55 -11.57
N MET A 51 -4.55 -8.57 -10.60
CA MET A 51 -4.74 -9.66 -9.64
C MET A 51 -5.69 -10.74 -10.17
N TYR A 52 -6.67 -10.32 -10.97
CA TYR A 52 -7.66 -11.21 -11.57
C TYR A 52 -8.20 -10.62 -12.87
N GLN A 53 -8.47 -11.46 -13.87
CA GLN A 53 -9.09 -11.05 -15.12
C GLN A 53 -10.02 -12.14 -15.67
N SER A 54 -11.17 -11.68 -16.17
CA SER A 54 -12.15 -12.43 -16.96
C SER A 54 -12.69 -11.54 -18.08
N ASP A 55 -13.60 -12.06 -18.90
CA ASP A 55 -14.22 -11.31 -20.00
C ASP A 55 -15.05 -10.09 -19.52
N VAL A 56 -15.50 -10.09 -18.27
CA VAL A 56 -16.41 -9.07 -17.72
C VAL A 56 -15.86 -8.32 -16.50
N LEU A 57 -14.72 -8.76 -15.97
CA LEU A 57 -14.13 -8.18 -14.77
C LEU A 57 -12.60 -8.21 -14.85
N ARG A 58 -11.99 -7.06 -14.57
CA ARG A 58 -10.56 -6.95 -14.29
C ARG A 58 -10.36 -6.31 -12.93
N VAL A 59 -9.53 -6.93 -12.10
CA VAL A 59 -9.18 -6.48 -10.76
C VAL A 59 -7.70 -6.11 -10.76
N TYR A 60 -7.41 -4.86 -10.48
CA TYR A 60 -6.05 -4.38 -10.27
C TYR A 60 -5.68 -4.47 -8.79
N ALA A 61 -4.41 -4.73 -8.50
CA ALA A 61 -3.87 -4.47 -7.17
C ALA A 61 -3.95 -2.97 -6.92
N ALA A 62 -4.22 -2.56 -5.68
CA ALA A 62 -4.13 -1.17 -5.30
C ALA A 62 -2.69 -0.64 -5.55
N ASP A 63 -2.54 0.66 -5.75
CA ASP A 63 -1.23 1.28 -5.91
C ASP A 63 -0.31 0.92 -4.72
N TRP A 64 0.95 0.57 -5.01
CA TRP A 64 1.91 0.10 -4.01
C TRP A 64 2.18 1.14 -2.92
N ARG A 65 2.15 2.44 -3.27
CA ARG A 65 2.33 3.53 -2.31
C ARG A 65 1.17 3.56 -1.33
N PHE A 66 -0.06 3.36 -1.82
CA PHE A 66 -1.25 3.25 -0.96
C PHE A 66 -1.18 2.02 -0.07
N GLN A 67 -0.82 0.87 -0.64
CA GLN A 67 -0.68 -0.37 0.13
C GLN A 67 0.37 -0.22 1.23
N LEU A 68 1.51 0.41 0.93
CA LEU A 68 2.56 0.66 1.92
C LEU A 68 2.04 1.49 3.09
N VAL A 69 1.51 2.69 2.83
CA VAL A 69 1.08 3.59 3.92
C VAL A 69 -0.04 2.94 4.77
N ALA A 70 -0.89 2.13 4.16
CA ALA A 70 -1.92 1.37 4.87
C ALA A 70 -1.35 0.21 5.70
N LYS A 71 -0.29 -0.44 5.24
CA LYS A 71 0.37 -1.53 5.96
C LYS A 71 1.22 -1.03 7.11
N ILE A 72 1.95 0.08 6.93
CA ILE A 72 2.71 0.74 8.02
C ILE A 72 1.77 1.11 9.17
N ALA A 73 0.69 1.84 8.88
CA ALA A 73 -0.27 2.27 9.89
C ALA A 73 -0.89 1.07 10.64
N ARG A 74 -1.34 0.04 9.90
CA ARG A 74 -1.91 -1.18 10.51
C ARG A 74 -0.91 -1.98 11.32
N ALA A 75 0.32 -2.12 10.82
CA ALA A 75 1.36 -2.86 11.53
C ALA A 75 1.60 -2.20 12.89
N HIS A 76 1.77 -0.88 12.94
CA HIS A 76 1.98 -0.17 14.20
C HIS A 76 0.77 -0.26 15.14
N GLU A 77 -0.46 0.01 14.65
CA GLU A 77 -1.69 -0.12 15.45
C GLU A 77 -1.86 -1.53 16.05
N ARG A 78 -1.55 -2.58 15.28
CA ARG A 78 -1.66 -3.98 15.72
C ARG A 78 -0.50 -4.43 16.60
N GLY A 79 0.70 -3.88 16.41
CA GLY A 79 1.89 -4.18 17.24
C GLY A 79 1.73 -3.72 18.68
N GLN A 80 0.97 -2.63 18.88
CA GLN A 80 0.58 -2.18 20.22
C GLN A 80 -0.44 -3.11 20.90
N LEU A 81 -1.20 -3.88 20.11
CA LEU A 81 -2.12 -4.90 20.58
C LEU A 81 -1.38 -6.24 20.64
N ALA A 82 -0.49 -6.37 21.64
CA ALA A 82 0.26 -7.60 21.89
C ALA A 82 -0.65 -8.84 21.80
N ASN A 83 -0.39 -9.69 20.80
CA ASN A 83 -1.01 -11.01 20.49
C ASN A 83 -1.76 -11.16 19.14
N ASP A 84 -1.61 -10.27 18.15
CA ASP A 84 -2.15 -10.54 16.80
C ASP A 84 -1.11 -11.20 15.88
N ASP A 85 -1.30 -12.47 15.52
CA ASP A 85 -0.49 -13.20 14.53
C ASP A 85 -0.42 -12.46 13.18
N HIS A 86 -1.37 -11.56 12.90
CA HIS A 86 -1.39 -10.72 11.71
C HIS A 86 -0.34 -9.59 11.73
N PHE A 87 0.21 -9.22 12.89
CA PHE A 87 1.28 -8.22 12.99
C PHE A 87 2.50 -8.65 12.17
N GLY A 88 2.87 -9.94 12.26
CA GLY A 88 3.97 -10.49 11.46
C GLY A 88 3.73 -10.38 9.95
N ASN A 89 2.48 -10.56 9.51
CA ASN A 89 2.11 -10.46 8.10
C ASN A 89 2.11 -9.03 7.60
N ASP A 90 1.56 -8.07 8.34
CA ASP A 90 1.52 -6.66 7.92
C ASP A 90 2.94 -6.04 7.86
N MET A 91 3.83 -6.39 8.80
CA MET A 91 5.21 -5.93 8.75
C MET A 91 6.01 -6.62 7.64
N SER A 92 5.84 -7.94 7.44
CA SER A 92 6.47 -8.65 6.32
C SER A 92 6.04 -8.06 4.97
N ASP A 93 4.75 -7.74 4.81
CA ASP A 93 4.23 -7.08 3.62
C ASP A 93 4.82 -5.66 3.46
N THR A 94 4.97 -4.92 4.56
CA THR A 94 5.60 -3.59 4.57
C THR A 94 7.02 -3.67 4.01
N VAL A 95 7.84 -4.61 4.51
CA VAL A 95 9.23 -4.82 4.04
C VAL A 95 9.25 -5.20 2.55
N ALA A 96 8.37 -6.12 2.13
CA ALA A 96 8.29 -6.54 0.73
C ALA A 96 7.88 -5.39 -0.21
N ILE A 97 6.93 -4.55 0.19
CA ILE A 97 6.49 -3.41 -0.60
C ILE A 97 7.57 -2.31 -0.63
N LEU A 98 8.25 -2.04 0.49
CA LEU A 98 9.40 -1.12 0.52
C LEU A 98 10.47 -1.56 -0.46
N ARG A 99 10.82 -2.86 -0.48
CA ARG A 99 11.82 -3.40 -1.40
C ARG A 99 11.44 -3.12 -2.86
N LEU A 100 10.19 -3.41 -3.21
CA LEU A 100 9.66 -3.16 -4.56
C LEU A 100 9.73 -1.67 -4.94
N LEU A 101 9.35 -0.78 -4.03
CA LEU A 101 9.37 0.67 -4.29
C LEU A 101 10.80 1.23 -4.38
N VAL A 102 11.73 0.73 -3.57
CA VAL A 102 13.17 1.07 -3.65
C VAL A 102 13.74 0.62 -5.00
N GLU A 103 13.43 -0.59 -5.46
CA GLU A 103 13.83 -1.08 -6.78
C GLU A 103 13.27 -0.20 -7.91
N GLN A 104 12.00 0.19 -7.82
CA GLN A 104 11.38 1.16 -8.74
C GLN A 104 12.04 2.54 -8.68
N ASN A 105 12.56 2.94 -7.53
CA ASN A 105 13.34 4.16 -7.33
C ASN A 105 14.83 4.01 -7.72
N LYS A 106 15.17 3.01 -8.53
CA LYS A 106 16.54 2.72 -9.00
C LYS A 106 17.48 2.31 -7.86
N GLY A 107 16.96 1.58 -6.87
CA GLY A 107 17.71 1.10 -5.71
C GLY A 107 18.05 2.20 -4.70
N ARG A 108 17.38 3.35 -4.74
CA ARG A 108 17.63 4.46 -3.82
C ARG A 108 16.55 4.50 -2.73
N PRO A 109 16.93 4.84 -1.49
CA PRO A 109 15.95 5.08 -0.43
C PRO A 109 14.91 6.12 -0.85
N ILE A 110 13.68 5.91 -0.37
CA ILE A 110 12.53 6.76 -0.63
C ILE A 110 12.52 7.86 0.44
N ARG A 111 12.35 9.12 0.05
CA ARG A 111 12.31 10.20 1.04
C ARG A 111 11.05 10.09 1.89
N ILE A 112 11.18 10.26 3.20
CA ILE A 112 10.03 10.29 4.13
C ILE A 112 8.99 11.33 3.69
N ALA A 113 9.43 12.50 3.22
CA ALA A 113 8.55 13.52 2.69
C ALA A 113 7.70 13.04 1.50
N ASP A 114 8.25 12.18 0.64
CA ASP A 114 7.50 11.58 -0.47
C ASP A 114 6.45 10.59 0.06
N VAL A 115 6.82 9.74 1.01
CA VAL A 115 5.90 8.80 1.68
C VAL A 115 4.73 9.53 2.33
N ARG A 116 5.01 10.64 3.03
CA ARG A 116 3.99 11.50 3.64
C ARG A 116 3.10 12.20 2.62
N GLY A 117 3.62 12.45 1.42
CA GLY A 117 2.85 12.97 0.29
C GLY A 117 1.87 11.98 -0.33
N TRP A 118 2.01 10.67 -0.04
CA TRP A 118 1.18 9.64 -0.66
C TRP A 118 -0.19 9.50 0.01
N TYR A 119 -1.22 9.91 -0.74
CA TYR A 119 -2.62 9.82 -0.35
C TYR A 119 -2.93 10.54 0.98
N ALA A 120 -4.18 10.46 1.44
CA ALA A 120 -4.53 11.03 2.75
C ALA A 120 -3.89 10.28 3.93
N LEU A 121 -3.58 8.99 3.73
CA LEU A 121 -3.06 8.13 4.76
C LEU A 121 -1.58 8.38 5.07
N GLY A 122 -0.75 8.68 4.05
CA GLY A 122 0.66 9.01 4.28
C GLY A 122 0.87 10.21 5.19
N ARG A 123 0.00 11.23 5.10
CA ARG A 123 0.02 12.42 5.97
C ARG A 123 -0.26 12.12 7.44
N ARG A 124 -0.83 10.96 7.75
CA ARG A 124 -1.18 10.55 9.11
C ARG A 124 -0.09 9.69 9.76
N LEU A 125 0.93 9.27 9.00
CA LEU A 125 2.03 8.49 9.52
C LEU A 125 2.93 9.34 10.42
N THR A 126 3.08 8.87 11.64
CA THR A 126 4.01 9.37 12.65
C THR A 126 5.46 9.01 12.31
N ASP A 127 6.41 9.69 12.94
CA ASP A 127 7.83 9.36 12.78
C ASP A 127 8.12 7.94 13.32
N GLU A 128 7.53 7.58 14.46
CA GLU A 128 7.68 6.25 15.08
C GLU A 128 7.23 5.12 14.15
N GLU A 129 6.11 5.29 13.44
CA GLU A 129 5.61 4.32 12.46
C GLU A 129 6.59 4.11 11.29
N LEU A 130 7.19 5.19 10.80
CA LEU A 130 8.15 5.16 9.70
C LEU A 130 9.49 4.57 10.15
N GLU A 131 9.97 4.95 11.34
CA GLU A 131 11.17 4.39 11.96
C GLU A 131 11.02 2.89 12.21
N HIS A 132 9.83 2.44 12.63
CA HIS A 132 9.56 1.02 12.86
C HIS A 132 9.58 0.22 11.54
N ALA A 133 9.01 0.77 10.47
CA ALA A 133 9.05 0.16 9.15
C ALA A 133 10.49 0.12 8.58
N GLU A 134 11.26 1.19 8.77
CA GLU A 134 12.66 1.28 8.36
C GLU A 134 13.53 0.27 9.10
N ALA A 135 13.40 0.17 10.43
CA ALA A 135 14.15 -0.77 11.24
C ALA A 135 13.86 -2.24 10.84
N ALA A 136 12.60 -2.56 10.52
CA ALA A 136 12.24 -3.89 10.02
C ALA A 136 12.86 -4.19 8.65
N TYR A 137 12.91 -3.19 7.76
CA TYR A 137 13.54 -3.33 6.44
C TYR A 137 15.05 -3.52 6.56
N GLU A 138 15.73 -2.67 7.35
CA GLU A 138 17.18 -2.75 7.59
C GLU A 138 17.56 -4.12 8.20
N ALA A 139 16.77 -4.64 9.13
CA ALA A 139 17.01 -5.96 9.72
C ALA A 139 16.97 -7.11 8.69
N VAL A 140 16.18 -6.99 7.63
CA VAL A 140 16.03 -8.03 6.58
C VAL A 140 17.03 -7.86 5.46
N HIS A 141 17.31 -6.62 5.04
CA HIS A 141 18.09 -6.32 3.83
C HIS A 141 19.48 -5.74 4.09
N GLY A 142 19.76 -5.25 5.31
CA GLY A 142 21.04 -4.63 5.67
C GLY A 142 21.32 -3.28 4.99
N GLU A 143 20.29 -2.63 4.47
CA GLU A 143 20.34 -1.33 3.78
C GLU A 143 19.11 -0.50 4.15
N HIS A 144 19.14 0.80 3.85
CA HIS A 144 18.03 1.71 4.16
C HIS A 144 16.96 1.74 3.07
N ALA A 145 15.68 1.67 3.43
CA ALA A 145 14.58 1.88 2.49
C ALA A 145 14.09 3.32 2.49
N LEU A 146 14.19 4.03 3.62
CA LEU A 146 13.72 5.39 3.81
C LEU A 146 14.90 6.35 4.04
N ALA A 147 14.79 7.55 3.48
CA ALA A 147 15.72 8.65 3.74
C ALA A 147 15.05 9.74 4.58
N GLY A 148 15.78 10.18 5.62
CA GLY A 148 15.39 11.31 6.46
C GLY A 148 15.24 12.63 5.70
N GLU A 149 14.61 13.61 6.34
CA GLU A 149 14.42 14.95 5.79
C GLU A 149 15.68 15.82 5.92
N SER A 150 16.81 15.43 5.33
CA SER A 150 17.90 16.32 4.85
C SER A 150 19.19 15.56 4.53
N GLU A 151 19.55 15.51 3.25
CA GLU A 151 20.93 15.71 2.76
C GLU A 151 20.85 16.27 1.33
N GLU A 152 20.29 17.47 1.16
CA GLU A 152 20.68 18.29 0.01
C GLU A 152 22.07 18.82 0.29
N LYS A 153 23.03 18.28 -0.47
CA LYS A 153 24.47 18.55 -0.38
C LYS A 153 24.80 20.03 -0.30
N GLU A 154 25.42 20.40 0.82
CA GLU A 154 26.44 21.44 0.85
C GLU A 154 27.68 20.93 0.08
N THR A 155 27.67 21.07 -1.24
CA THR A 155 28.89 21.09 -2.05
C THR A 155 28.69 22.04 -3.22
N ALA A 156 29.02 23.30 -2.99
CA ALA A 156 29.47 24.22 -4.01
C ALA A 156 30.61 25.04 -3.40
N ASP A 157 31.82 24.49 -3.50
CA ASP A 157 33.07 25.26 -3.51
C ASP A 157 33.19 26.03 -4.84
#